data_AF-A0A6G9NDI0-F1
#
_entry.id   AF-A0A6G9NDI0-F1
#
_cell.length_a   1.000
_cell.length_b   1.000
_cell.length_c   1.000
_cell.angle_alpha   90.00
_cell.angle_beta   90.00
_cell.angle_gamma   90.00
#
_symmetry.space_group_name_H-M   'P 1'
#
loop_
_entity.id
_entity.type
_entity.pdbx_description
1 polymer ?
#
loop_
_entity_poly.entity_id
_entity_poly.type
_entity_poly.pdbx_seq_one_letter_code
_entity_poly.pdbx_strand_id
1 'polypeptide(L)'
;MKAFATLLDTLVYTTSRNRKLDLIADYLRETPDPDRGWALAALTGELDFPAVKSSTIRNLMKERVDPVLWTLSRDFVGDTAETASLMWPEAQGATPEPDDTLTVSRVVETLSSLTRASAPRELPRLLDRLDVNGRFALIKLATGGMRIGISARLAKTAFARAFDVAVEEVEEYWHALSPPYAELFHWAAEGGDPPDVAHMPRFRPFMLAHPLEETVVDLADYAAEWKWDGIRVQLVRVTKDGVPATRLYSRSGDDISASFPEMLDALPMDAVLDGELLVRGETQGGAEGGAASFNALQQRLGRKTVSKKLLAEAPAFVRLYDALLLEGRDLRDLPWTERRTRLEALMERLPDERFDLSQVVEARDFEHLAEIRETARDEAIEGLMLKRRDSAYLAGRKVGLWYKWKRDPLLIDCVLMYAQRGSGKRSSFYSDYTFGCWDGDPDEGADLLPVGKAYSGFTDAELKKLDRHVRQNTVNRFGPVRETNRSLVFEVAFDSVHSSKRHKSGLAMRFPRIHRIRWDKPVHEADRIEALRALIRD
;
A
#
# COMPACT_ATOMS: atom_id res chain seq x y z
N MET A 1 -10.64 15.46 -22.31
CA MET A 1 -11.26 15.31 -20.97
C MET A 1 -12.57 14.55 -20.98
N LYS A 2 -13.52 14.86 -21.87
CA LYS A 2 -14.84 14.18 -21.92
C LYS A 2 -14.73 12.65 -21.98
N ALA A 3 -13.97 12.09 -22.92
CA ALA A 3 -13.76 10.65 -23.03
C ALA A 3 -13.18 10.04 -21.74
N PHE A 4 -12.22 10.73 -21.10
CA PHE A 4 -11.65 10.30 -19.83
C PHE A 4 -12.69 10.34 -18.68
N ALA A 5 -13.54 11.37 -18.64
CA ALA A 5 -14.63 11.46 -17.67
C ALA A 5 -15.65 10.33 -17.86
N THR A 6 -16.04 10.03 -19.10
CA THR A 6 -16.91 8.90 -19.44
C THR A 6 -16.28 7.57 -19.03
N LEU A 7 -14.98 7.38 -19.27
CA LEU A 7 -14.26 6.19 -18.81
C LEU A 7 -14.36 6.07 -17.28
N LEU A 8 -13.99 7.11 -16.53
CA LEU A 8 -14.01 7.07 -15.07
C LEU A 8 -15.40 6.79 -14.51
N ASP A 9 -16.43 7.48 -15.03
CA ASP A 9 -17.83 7.26 -14.64
C ASP A 9 -18.25 5.80 -14.87
N THR A 10 -17.97 5.25 -16.04
CA THR A 10 -18.29 3.85 -16.37
C THR A 10 -17.53 2.86 -15.48
N LEU A 11 -16.25 3.13 -15.18
CA LEU A 11 -15.42 2.27 -14.33
C LEU A 11 -15.90 2.21 -12.87
N VAL A 12 -16.47 3.30 -12.35
CA VAL A 12 -17.01 3.38 -10.99
C VAL A 12 -18.17 2.38 -10.81
N TYR A 13 -19.07 2.29 -11.79
CA TYR A 13 -20.24 1.40 -11.74
C TYR A 13 -19.97 -0.03 -12.22
N THR A 14 -18.83 -0.26 -12.87
CA THR A 14 -18.46 -1.60 -13.34
C THR A 14 -17.90 -2.44 -12.20
N THR A 15 -18.47 -3.62 -11.95
CA THR A 15 -17.94 -4.58 -10.95
C THR A 15 -17.08 -5.67 -11.58
N SER A 16 -17.39 -6.08 -12.81
CA SER A 16 -16.66 -7.12 -13.54
C SER A 16 -15.23 -6.70 -13.87
N ARG A 17 -14.25 -7.49 -13.42
CA ARG A 17 -12.83 -7.27 -13.72
C ARG A 17 -12.57 -7.28 -15.23
N ASN A 18 -13.14 -8.23 -15.96
CA ASN A 18 -12.91 -8.34 -17.41
C ASN A 18 -13.52 -7.16 -18.17
N ARG A 19 -14.72 -6.70 -17.74
CA ARG A 19 -15.32 -5.52 -18.34
C ARG A 19 -14.49 -4.26 -18.10
N LYS A 20 -13.87 -4.10 -16.93
CA LYS A 20 -12.93 -3.00 -16.67
C LYS A 20 -11.70 -3.05 -17.57
N LEU A 21 -11.17 -4.25 -17.83
CA LEU A 21 -10.07 -4.42 -18.77
C LEU A 21 -10.48 -4.00 -20.18
N ASP A 22 -11.68 -4.40 -20.64
CA ASP A 22 -12.21 -4.00 -21.95
C ASP A 22 -12.31 -2.47 -22.05
N LEU A 23 -12.96 -1.83 -21.07
CA LEU A 23 -13.18 -0.38 -21.06
C LEU A 23 -11.86 0.42 -21.13
N ILE A 24 -10.84 -0.02 -20.39
CA ILE A 24 -9.53 0.64 -20.44
C ILE A 24 -8.84 0.35 -21.78
N ALA A 25 -8.88 -0.90 -22.26
CA ALA A 25 -8.25 -1.26 -23.52
C ALA A 25 -8.86 -0.50 -24.71
N ASP A 26 -10.19 -0.41 -24.77
CA ASP A 26 -10.91 0.33 -25.81
C ASP A 26 -10.53 1.82 -25.77
N TYR A 27 -10.52 2.43 -24.58
CA TYR A 27 -10.08 3.81 -24.40
C TYR A 27 -8.65 4.06 -24.89
N LEU A 28 -7.71 3.14 -24.61
CA LEU A 28 -6.31 3.25 -25.03
C LEU A 28 -6.11 3.11 -26.54
N ARG A 29 -6.97 2.36 -27.23
CA ARG A 29 -6.95 2.23 -28.69
C ARG A 29 -7.56 3.45 -29.38
N GLU A 30 -8.64 3.99 -28.84
CA GLU A 30 -9.42 5.07 -29.46
C GLU A 30 -8.89 6.47 -29.17
N THR A 31 -8.23 6.67 -28.03
CA THR A 31 -7.72 7.99 -27.62
C THR A 31 -6.33 8.23 -28.21
N PRO A 32 -6.06 9.36 -28.89
CA PRO A 32 -4.74 9.64 -29.45
C PRO A 32 -3.71 10.01 -28.38
N ASP A 33 -2.43 9.94 -28.76
CA ASP A 33 -1.34 10.48 -27.94
C ASP A 33 -1.35 12.03 -27.92
N PRO A 34 -0.91 12.65 -26.81
CA PRO A 34 -0.42 12.03 -25.57
C PRO A 34 -1.53 11.76 -24.52
N ASP A 35 -2.80 11.98 -24.85
CA ASP A 35 -3.93 11.89 -23.91
C ASP A 35 -4.10 10.48 -23.32
N ARG A 36 -3.98 9.43 -24.14
CA ARG A 36 -4.07 8.03 -23.66
C ARG A 36 -2.99 7.70 -22.62
N GLY A 37 -1.78 8.23 -22.82
CA GLY A 37 -0.67 8.05 -21.89
C GLY A 37 -0.85 8.77 -20.56
N TRP A 38 -1.33 10.02 -20.59
CA TRP A 38 -1.67 10.75 -19.37
C TRP A 38 -2.83 10.12 -18.61
N ALA A 39 -3.86 9.65 -19.30
CA ALA A 39 -4.96 8.92 -18.70
C ALA A 39 -4.46 7.64 -18.02
N LEU A 40 -3.59 6.88 -18.68
CA LEU A 40 -3.00 5.68 -18.11
C LEU A 40 -2.19 6.00 -16.84
N ALA A 41 -1.35 7.04 -16.87
CA ALA A 41 -0.62 7.53 -15.70
C ALA A 41 -1.56 7.92 -14.55
N ALA A 42 -2.69 8.56 -14.86
CA ALA A 42 -3.70 8.92 -13.86
C ALA A 42 -4.33 7.66 -13.24
N LEU A 43 -4.66 6.64 -14.04
CA LEU A 43 -5.24 5.37 -13.58
C LEU A 43 -4.28 4.55 -12.72
N THR A 44 -2.97 4.68 -12.93
CA THR A 44 -1.93 4.00 -12.15
C THR A 44 -1.47 4.81 -10.93
N GLY A 45 -1.89 6.07 -10.78
CA GLY A 45 -1.53 6.93 -9.65
C GLY A 45 -0.16 7.60 -9.77
N GLU A 46 0.37 7.70 -10.98
CA GLU A 46 1.73 8.22 -11.27
C GLU A 46 1.77 9.75 -11.40
N LEU A 47 0.62 10.42 -11.36
CA LEU A 47 0.51 11.87 -11.44
C LEU A 47 0.52 12.50 -10.03
N ASP A 48 1.44 13.44 -9.81
CA ASP A 48 1.50 14.26 -8.59
C ASP A 48 1.48 15.75 -8.93
N PHE A 49 0.43 16.45 -8.49
CA PHE A 49 0.33 17.90 -8.61
C PHE A 49 0.44 18.55 -7.21
N PRO A 50 1.61 19.08 -6.81
CA PRO A 50 1.84 19.57 -5.44
C PRO A 50 0.94 20.73 -5.02
N ALA A 51 0.46 21.52 -5.99
CA ALA A 51 -0.41 22.68 -5.74
C ALA A 51 -1.88 22.31 -5.52
N VAL A 52 -2.33 21.17 -6.03
CA VAL A 52 -3.74 20.75 -5.97
C VAL A 52 -3.87 19.48 -5.14
N LYS A 53 -4.22 19.65 -3.86
CA LYS A 53 -4.47 18.56 -2.92
C LYS A 53 -5.92 18.58 -2.46
N SER A 54 -6.37 17.51 -1.80
CA SER A 54 -7.73 17.44 -1.24
C SER A 54 -8.04 18.60 -0.27
N SER A 55 -7.02 19.18 0.38
CA SER A 55 -7.15 20.40 1.18
C SER A 55 -7.46 21.63 0.33
N THR A 56 -6.84 21.78 -0.85
CA THR A 56 -7.12 22.86 -1.80
C THR A 56 -8.59 22.82 -2.22
N ILE A 57 -9.09 21.65 -2.62
CA ILE A 57 -10.50 21.46 -2.99
C ILE A 57 -11.43 21.78 -1.81
N ARG A 58 -11.11 21.28 -0.62
CA ARG A 58 -11.90 21.52 0.59
C ARG A 58 -12.01 23.01 0.91
N ASN A 59 -10.92 23.77 0.79
CA ASN A 59 -10.91 25.20 1.07
C ASN A 59 -11.75 25.96 0.04
N LEU A 60 -11.56 25.67 -1.26
CA LEU A 60 -12.37 26.24 -2.34
C LEU A 60 -13.87 25.98 -2.13
N MET A 61 -14.25 24.76 -1.75
CA MET A 61 -15.65 24.44 -1.51
C MET A 61 -16.23 25.14 -0.29
N LYS A 62 -15.43 25.35 0.77
CA LYS A 62 -15.87 26.12 1.95
C LYS A 62 -15.99 27.62 1.69
N GLU A 63 -15.31 28.14 0.68
CA GLU A 63 -15.45 29.54 0.23
C GLU A 63 -16.69 29.71 -0.66
N ARG A 64 -17.00 28.69 -1.48
CA ARG A 64 -18.08 28.73 -2.47
C ARG A 64 -19.43 28.25 -1.96
N VAL A 65 -19.44 27.41 -0.93
CA VAL A 65 -20.62 26.79 -0.33
C VAL A 65 -20.53 26.93 1.18
N ASP A 66 -21.68 26.96 1.86
CA ASP A 66 -21.72 26.97 3.33
C ASP A 66 -20.79 25.88 3.93
N PRO A 67 -19.84 26.25 4.82
CA PRO A 67 -18.85 25.31 5.34
C PRO A 67 -19.45 24.13 6.12
N VAL A 68 -20.61 24.32 6.76
CA VAL A 68 -21.30 23.26 7.50
C VAL A 68 -21.95 22.29 6.52
N LEU A 69 -22.68 22.80 5.53
CA LEU A 69 -23.30 22.01 4.48
C LEU A 69 -22.27 21.19 3.69
N TRP A 70 -21.14 21.80 3.31
CA TRP A 70 -20.03 21.09 2.67
C TRP A 70 -19.51 19.94 3.55
N THR A 71 -19.31 20.21 4.85
CA THR A 71 -18.75 19.21 5.78
C THR A 71 -19.69 18.03 5.93
N LEU A 72 -20.99 18.29 6.14
CA LEU A 72 -22.02 17.25 6.25
C LEU A 72 -22.15 16.43 4.95
N SER A 73 -22.13 17.11 3.80
CA SER A 73 -22.23 16.45 2.49
C SER A 73 -21.00 15.59 2.21
N ARG A 74 -19.79 16.08 2.50
CA ARG A 74 -18.55 15.31 2.32
C ARG A 74 -18.50 14.09 3.26
N ASP A 75 -18.92 14.26 4.51
CA ASP A 75 -19.04 13.14 5.44
C ASP A 75 -20.10 12.13 4.99
N PHE A 76 -21.13 12.56 4.27
CA PHE A 76 -22.16 11.68 3.74
C PHE A 76 -21.73 10.90 2.50
N VAL A 77 -21.21 11.60 1.50
CA VAL A 77 -20.74 11.02 0.24
C VAL A 77 -19.47 10.18 0.46
N GLY A 78 -18.58 10.64 1.34
CA GLY A 78 -17.35 9.93 1.70
C GLY A 78 -16.22 10.04 0.65
N ASP A 79 -16.36 10.95 -0.32
CA ASP A 79 -15.37 11.26 -1.36
C ASP A 79 -15.36 12.75 -1.69
N THR A 80 -14.19 13.38 -1.65
CA THR A 80 -14.05 14.83 -1.87
C THR A 80 -14.29 15.24 -3.32
N ALA A 81 -13.86 14.44 -4.30
CA ALA A 81 -14.05 14.77 -5.70
C ALA A 81 -15.52 14.70 -6.08
N GLU A 82 -16.21 13.63 -5.69
CA GLU A 82 -17.64 13.45 -5.93
C GLU A 82 -18.49 14.53 -5.24
N THR A 83 -18.20 14.82 -3.96
CA THR A 83 -18.93 15.89 -3.25
C THR A 83 -18.71 17.25 -3.92
N ALA A 84 -17.46 17.56 -4.28
CA ALA A 84 -17.13 18.84 -4.90
C ALA A 84 -17.76 18.97 -6.28
N SER A 85 -17.75 17.92 -7.12
CA SER A 85 -18.35 17.97 -8.46
C SER A 85 -19.86 18.15 -8.42
N LEU A 86 -20.56 17.51 -7.47
CA LEU A 86 -22.01 17.61 -7.30
C LEU A 86 -22.45 18.94 -6.68
N MET A 87 -21.66 19.49 -5.75
CA MET A 87 -21.99 20.74 -5.05
C MET A 87 -21.41 21.98 -5.71
N TRP A 88 -20.62 21.84 -6.78
CA TRP A 88 -19.98 22.97 -7.44
C TRP A 88 -21.05 23.95 -7.95
N PRO A 89 -21.09 25.19 -7.45
CA PRO A 89 -22.11 26.15 -7.87
C PRO A 89 -22.05 26.37 -9.37
N GLU A 90 -23.19 26.26 -10.05
CA GLU A 90 -23.27 26.60 -11.46
C GLU A 90 -23.06 28.10 -11.66
N ALA A 91 -22.32 28.47 -12.71
CA ALA A 91 -22.22 29.87 -13.10
C ALA A 91 -23.59 30.34 -13.59
N GLN A 92 -24.12 31.40 -12.97
CA GLN A 92 -25.43 31.96 -13.34
C GLN A 92 -25.47 32.27 -14.84
N GLY A 93 -26.38 31.61 -15.57
CA GLY A 93 -26.62 31.85 -16.99
C GLY A 93 -25.75 31.04 -17.96
N ALA A 94 -24.88 30.14 -17.49
CA ALA A 94 -24.13 29.22 -18.34
C ALA A 94 -24.72 27.81 -18.21
N THR A 95 -25.29 27.28 -19.28
CA THR A 95 -25.34 25.83 -19.47
C THR A 95 -23.91 25.43 -19.83
N PRO A 96 -23.19 24.64 -19.00
CA PRO A 96 -21.88 24.17 -19.41
C PRO A 96 -22.10 23.18 -20.56
N GLU A 97 -22.00 23.67 -21.80
CA GLU A 97 -21.77 22.77 -22.91
C GLU A 97 -20.42 22.10 -22.65
N PRO A 98 -20.32 20.77 -22.78
CA PRO A 98 -19.07 20.07 -22.58
C PRO A 98 -18.03 20.65 -23.52
N ASP A 99 -16.99 21.25 -22.93
CA ASP A 99 -15.88 21.79 -23.68
C ASP A 99 -15.06 20.65 -24.28
N ASP A 100 -15.45 20.24 -25.49
CA ASP A 100 -14.78 19.19 -26.25
C ASP A 100 -13.33 19.58 -26.63
N THR A 101 -12.91 20.84 -26.41
CA THR A 101 -11.54 21.30 -26.68
C THR A 101 -10.57 21.06 -25.51
N LEU A 102 -11.06 20.73 -24.31
CA LEU A 102 -10.20 20.48 -23.16
C LEU A 102 -9.70 19.02 -23.17
N THR A 103 -8.45 18.82 -23.57
CA THR A 103 -7.77 17.51 -23.60
C THR A 103 -7.18 17.13 -22.24
N VAL A 104 -6.89 15.85 -22.02
CA VAL A 104 -6.22 15.40 -20.79
C VAL A 104 -4.84 16.05 -20.68
N SER A 105 -4.11 16.11 -21.78
CA SER A 105 -2.77 16.73 -21.86
C SER A 105 -2.79 18.20 -21.46
N ARG A 106 -3.75 19.00 -21.96
CA ARG A 106 -3.89 20.42 -21.57
C ARG A 106 -4.19 20.59 -20.08
N VAL A 107 -4.99 19.69 -19.50
CA VAL A 107 -5.26 19.70 -18.05
C VAL A 107 -4.00 19.37 -17.28
N VAL A 108 -3.25 18.33 -17.66
CA VAL A 108 -1.98 17.97 -17.02
C VAL A 108 -0.96 19.11 -17.11
N GLU A 109 -0.80 19.72 -18.27
CA GLU A 109 0.08 20.87 -18.48
C GLU A 109 -0.29 22.04 -17.56
N THR A 110 -1.59 22.40 -17.55
CA THR A 110 -2.08 23.48 -16.71
C THR A 110 -1.82 23.18 -15.23
N LEU A 111 -2.23 22.00 -14.74
CA LEU A 111 -2.05 21.60 -13.34
C LEU A 111 -0.57 21.54 -12.94
N SER A 112 0.32 21.11 -13.83
CA SER A 112 1.77 21.05 -13.60
C SER A 112 2.39 22.44 -13.43
N SER A 113 1.86 23.45 -14.11
CA SER A 113 2.31 24.84 -13.97
C SER A 113 1.76 25.55 -12.72
N LEU A 114 0.77 24.97 -12.03
CA LEU A 114 0.15 25.61 -10.88
C LEU A 114 1.10 25.65 -9.68
N THR A 115 1.08 26.77 -8.99
CA THR A 115 1.70 26.94 -7.68
C THR A 115 0.63 26.98 -6.61
N ARG A 116 1.01 26.87 -5.33
CA ARG A 116 0.06 27.05 -4.22
C ARG A 116 -0.64 28.42 -4.24
N ALA A 117 -0.03 29.43 -4.86
CA ALA A 117 -0.60 30.78 -4.99
C ALA A 117 -1.54 30.93 -6.19
N SER A 118 -1.26 30.25 -7.33
CA SER A 118 -2.12 30.32 -8.51
C SER A 118 -3.26 29.31 -8.48
N ALA A 119 -3.10 28.16 -7.83
CA ALA A 119 -4.10 27.09 -7.81
C ALA A 119 -5.50 27.53 -7.34
N PRO A 120 -5.66 28.34 -6.27
CA PRO A 120 -6.99 28.79 -5.85
C PRO A 120 -7.72 29.66 -6.88
N ARG A 121 -7.00 30.26 -7.84
CA ARG A 121 -7.58 31.15 -8.87
C ARG A 121 -7.81 30.42 -10.19
N GLU A 122 -6.85 29.61 -10.63
CA GLU A 122 -6.91 28.95 -11.93
C GLU A 122 -7.70 27.63 -11.91
N LEU A 123 -7.67 26.88 -10.80
CA LEU A 123 -8.42 25.63 -10.71
C LEU A 123 -9.94 25.84 -10.83
N PRO A 124 -10.55 26.86 -10.19
CA PRO A 124 -11.97 27.13 -10.41
C PRO A 124 -12.31 27.43 -11.86
N ARG A 125 -11.48 28.16 -12.60
CA ARG A 125 -11.70 28.45 -14.03
C ARG A 125 -11.75 27.18 -14.89
N LEU A 126 -10.94 26.18 -14.56
CA LEU A 126 -11.01 24.87 -15.22
C LEU A 126 -12.30 24.12 -14.85
N LEU A 127 -12.69 24.13 -13.58
CA LEU A 127 -13.90 23.44 -13.08
C LEU A 127 -15.19 24.09 -13.61
N ASP A 128 -15.20 25.41 -13.78
CA ASP A 128 -16.33 26.16 -14.32
C ASP A 128 -16.60 25.82 -15.80
N ARG A 129 -15.61 25.30 -16.54
CA ARG A 129 -15.75 24.83 -17.94
C ARG A 129 -16.27 23.39 -18.09
N LEU A 130 -16.45 22.68 -16.98
CA LEU A 130 -16.76 21.25 -16.98
C LEU A 130 -18.15 20.99 -16.38
N ASP A 131 -18.79 19.94 -16.85
CA ASP A 131 -19.98 19.35 -16.22
C ASP A 131 -19.59 18.56 -14.96
N VAL A 132 -20.57 17.94 -14.30
CA VAL A 132 -20.35 17.18 -13.07
C VAL A 132 -19.32 16.05 -13.27
N ASN A 133 -19.43 15.30 -14.37
CA ASN A 133 -18.52 14.18 -14.66
C ASN A 133 -17.11 14.68 -15.01
N GLY A 134 -16.99 15.76 -15.77
CA GLY A 134 -15.72 16.40 -16.07
C GLY A 134 -15.03 16.95 -14.82
N ARG A 135 -15.77 17.63 -13.92
CA ARG A 135 -15.24 18.11 -12.63
C ARG A 135 -14.76 16.95 -11.77
N PHE A 136 -15.55 15.88 -11.67
CA PHE A 136 -15.17 14.67 -10.96
C PHE A 136 -13.85 14.10 -11.50
N ALA A 137 -13.75 13.92 -12.82
CA ALA A 137 -12.57 13.40 -13.48
C ALA A 137 -11.33 14.29 -13.28
N LEU A 138 -11.49 15.61 -13.42
CA LEU A 138 -10.40 16.57 -13.20
C LEU A 138 -9.91 16.51 -11.76
N ILE A 139 -10.81 16.52 -10.77
CA ILE A 139 -10.40 16.49 -9.35
C ILE A 139 -9.75 15.16 -9.01
N LYS A 140 -10.25 14.04 -9.53
CA LYS A 140 -9.63 12.71 -9.36
C LYS A 140 -8.23 12.65 -9.95
N LEU A 141 -8.05 13.15 -11.17
CA LEU A 141 -6.75 13.29 -11.82
C LEU A 141 -5.80 14.19 -11.02
N ALA A 142 -6.27 15.36 -10.57
CA ALA A 142 -5.45 16.34 -9.88
C ALA A 142 -5.03 15.89 -8.47
N THR A 143 -5.89 15.15 -7.77
CA THR A 143 -5.65 14.74 -6.37
C THR A 143 -5.11 13.32 -6.21
N GLY A 144 -5.10 12.51 -7.27
CA GLY A 144 -4.65 11.11 -7.26
C GLY A 144 -5.61 10.13 -6.55
N GLY A 145 -6.68 10.63 -5.91
CA GLY A 145 -7.63 9.84 -5.13
C GLY A 145 -8.63 9.05 -5.97
N MET A 146 -8.17 8.30 -7.00
CA MET A 146 -9.00 7.66 -8.02
C MET A 146 -10.15 6.83 -7.43
N ARG A 147 -9.85 5.80 -6.64
CA ARG A 147 -10.84 4.92 -5.96
C ARG A 147 -11.92 4.30 -6.87
N ILE A 148 -11.67 4.24 -8.18
CA ILE A 148 -12.54 3.67 -9.21
C ILE A 148 -12.43 2.14 -9.34
N GLY A 149 -11.75 1.49 -8.38
CA GLY A 149 -11.52 0.05 -8.37
C GLY A 149 -10.62 -0.43 -9.51
N ILE A 150 -9.61 0.36 -9.87
CA ILE A 150 -8.51 0.02 -10.77
C ILE A 150 -7.22 0.06 -9.96
N SER A 151 -6.44 -1.02 -10.03
CA SER A 151 -5.06 -1.08 -9.53
C SER A 151 -4.08 -0.86 -10.69
N ALA A 152 -2.86 -0.41 -10.41
CA ALA A 152 -1.82 -0.24 -11.44
C ALA A 152 -1.63 -1.51 -12.30
N ARG A 153 -1.55 -2.70 -11.67
CA ARG A 153 -1.45 -3.98 -12.39
C ARG A 153 -2.63 -4.24 -13.34
N LEU A 154 -3.85 -3.85 -12.95
CA LEU A 154 -5.03 -4.03 -13.80
C LEU A 154 -4.97 -3.09 -15.01
N ALA A 155 -4.51 -1.85 -14.84
CA ALA A 155 -4.29 -0.93 -15.94
C ALA A 155 -3.19 -1.43 -16.90
N LYS A 156 -2.06 -1.94 -16.37
CA LYS A 156 -1.00 -2.58 -17.19
C LYS A 156 -1.50 -3.83 -17.92
N THR A 157 -2.34 -4.64 -17.29
CA THR A 157 -3.00 -5.80 -17.95
C THR A 157 -3.94 -5.33 -19.06
N ALA A 158 -4.67 -4.23 -18.87
CA ALA A 158 -5.53 -3.66 -19.90
C ALA A 158 -4.72 -3.13 -21.07
N PHE A 159 -3.59 -2.46 -20.81
CA PHE A 159 -2.64 -2.03 -21.83
C PHE A 159 -2.11 -3.23 -22.64
N ALA A 160 -1.61 -4.26 -21.95
CA ALA A 160 -1.11 -5.48 -22.58
C ALA A 160 -2.17 -6.12 -23.50
N ARG A 161 -3.42 -6.20 -23.03
CA ARG A 161 -4.55 -6.69 -23.81
C ARG A 161 -4.97 -5.75 -24.95
N ALA A 162 -4.79 -4.44 -24.79
CA ALA A 162 -5.14 -3.47 -25.82
C ALA A 162 -4.31 -3.71 -27.09
N PHE A 163 -3.04 -4.07 -26.92
CA PHE A 163 -2.04 -4.12 -27.97
C PHE A 163 -1.40 -5.50 -28.19
N ASP A 164 -1.96 -6.55 -27.56
CA ASP A 164 -1.52 -7.94 -27.71
C ASP A 164 -0.04 -8.19 -27.38
N VAL A 165 0.45 -7.58 -26.29
CA VAL A 165 1.81 -7.77 -25.76
C VAL A 165 1.79 -8.46 -24.40
N ALA A 166 2.92 -9.03 -23.96
CA ALA A 166 2.99 -9.65 -22.64
C ALA A 166 2.94 -8.61 -21.51
N VAL A 167 2.12 -8.86 -20.49
CA VAL A 167 2.01 -7.93 -19.35
C VAL A 167 3.30 -7.86 -18.54
N GLU A 168 4.09 -8.93 -18.55
CA GLU A 168 5.42 -9.01 -17.94
C GLU A 168 6.38 -8.02 -18.60
N GLU A 169 6.41 -7.95 -19.94
CA GLU A 169 7.23 -6.97 -20.68
C GLU A 169 6.77 -5.54 -20.40
N VAL A 170 5.46 -5.30 -20.38
CA VAL A 170 4.89 -4.00 -19.99
C VAL A 170 5.35 -3.63 -18.59
N GLU A 171 5.29 -4.55 -17.61
CA GLU A 171 5.77 -4.29 -16.25
C GLU A 171 7.28 -3.98 -16.24
N GLU A 172 8.11 -4.66 -17.02
CA GLU A 172 9.56 -4.41 -17.08
C GLU A 172 9.91 -3.04 -17.69
N TYR A 173 9.25 -2.63 -18.78
CA TYR A 173 9.50 -1.32 -19.40
C TYR A 173 8.91 -0.18 -18.57
N TRP A 174 7.75 -0.39 -17.94
CA TRP A 174 6.99 0.65 -17.24
C TRP A 174 7.83 1.45 -16.24
N HIS A 175 8.60 0.77 -15.40
CA HIS A 175 9.36 1.42 -14.31
C HIS A 175 10.57 2.21 -14.79
N ALA A 176 10.98 2.03 -16.04
CA ALA A 176 12.05 2.79 -16.68
C ALA A 176 11.53 4.01 -17.46
N LEU A 177 10.23 4.06 -17.73
CA LEU A 177 9.60 5.09 -18.55
C LEU A 177 8.85 6.10 -17.69
N SER A 178 8.69 7.32 -18.22
CA SER A 178 7.91 8.38 -17.58
C SER A 178 6.62 8.66 -18.34
N PRO A 179 5.53 9.07 -17.67
CA PRO A 179 4.35 9.62 -18.33
C PRO A 179 4.74 10.72 -19.34
N PRO A 180 4.12 10.75 -20.53
CA PRO A 180 2.95 9.97 -20.98
C PRO A 180 3.30 8.60 -21.60
N TYR A 181 4.46 8.01 -21.33
CA TYR A 181 4.86 6.67 -21.80
C TYR A 181 4.92 6.53 -23.32
N ALA A 182 5.37 7.57 -24.03
CA ALA A 182 5.41 7.59 -25.50
C ALA A 182 6.14 6.37 -26.09
N GLU A 183 7.30 5.99 -25.55
CA GLU A 183 8.06 4.81 -25.98
C GLU A 183 7.30 3.50 -25.81
N LEU A 184 6.49 3.38 -24.75
CA LEU A 184 5.68 2.19 -24.49
C LEU A 184 4.58 2.04 -25.55
N PHE A 185 3.92 3.14 -25.93
CA PHE A 185 2.91 3.14 -26.99
C PHE A 185 3.53 2.95 -28.38
N HIS A 186 4.69 3.52 -28.64
CA HIS A 186 5.41 3.31 -29.89
C HIS A 186 5.72 1.82 -30.11
N TRP A 187 6.26 1.15 -29.09
CA TRP A 187 6.51 -0.29 -29.14
C TRP A 187 5.23 -1.11 -29.29
N ALA A 188 4.29 -0.97 -28.36
CA ALA A 188 3.14 -1.87 -28.30
C ALA A 188 2.05 -1.56 -29.35
N ALA A 189 1.72 -0.28 -29.53
CA ALA A 189 0.59 0.12 -30.39
C ALA A 189 0.98 0.33 -31.86
N GLU A 190 2.24 0.69 -32.12
CA GLU A 190 2.72 1.03 -33.47
C GLU A 190 3.69 -0.03 -34.05
N GLY A 191 4.08 -1.02 -33.24
CA GLY A 191 5.02 -2.07 -33.66
C GLY A 191 6.46 -1.58 -33.79
N GLY A 192 6.82 -0.48 -33.10
CA GLY A 192 8.19 0.00 -33.01
C GLY A 192 9.09 -0.93 -32.20
N ASP A 193 10.39 -0.61 -32.16
CA ASP A 193 11.35 -1.36 -31.35
C ASP A 193 11.02 -1.26 -29.85
N PRO A 194 11.28 -2.31 -29.05
CA PRO A 194 11.11 -2.25 -27.61
C PRO A 194 11.96 -1.12 -26.99
N PRO A 195 11.48 -0.47 -25.91
CA PRO A 195 12.24 0.59 -25.24
C PRO A 195 13.63 0.11 -24.80
N ASP A 196 14.68 0.90 -25.09
CA ASP A 196 16.04 0.59 -24.65
C ASP A 196 16.22 0.87 -23.16
N VAL A 197 15.88 -0.14 -22.36
CA VAL A 197 15.98 -0.10 -20.89
C VAL A 197 17.10 -0.97 -20.35
N ALA A 198 17.89 -1.61 -21.23
CA ALA A 198 18.89 -2.61 -20.85
C ALA A 198 19.89 -2.05 -19.82
N HIS A 199 20.27 -0.78 -20.00
CA HIS A 199 21.24 -0.07 -19.16
C HIS A 199 20.59 0.87 -18.12
N MET A 200 19.29 0.73 -17.85
CA MET A 200 18.61 1.51 -16.82
C MET A 200 18.44 0.67 -15.56
N PRO A 201 18.67 1.23 -14.35
CA PRO A 201 18.42 0.54 -13.11
C PRO A 201 16.91 0.40 -12.90
N ARG A 202 16.31 -0.64 -13.46
CA ARG A 202 14.85 -0.84 -13.51
C ARG A 202 14.37 -1.91 -12.55
N PHE A 203 13.15 -1.73 -12.07
CA PHE A 203 12.46 -2.71 -11.25
C PHE A 203 12.11 -3.99 -12.02
N ARG A 204 12.31 -5.14 -11.37
CA ARG A 204 11.84 -6.46 -11.81
C ARG A 204 10.68 -6.92 -10.94
N PRO A 205 9.54 -7.34 -11.51
CA PRO A 205 8.41 -7.84 -10.73
C PRO A 205 8.80 -8.96 -9.77
N PHE A 206 8.41 -8.82 -8.50
CA PHE A 206 8.74 -9.80 -7.47
C PHE A 206 8.03 -11.14 -7.66
N MET A 207 8.71 -12.22 -7.29
CA MET A 207 8.09 -13.50 -6.96
C MET A 207 7.32 -13.39 -5.63
N LEU A 208 6.07 -13.83 -5.60
CA LEU A 208 5.16 -13.69 -4.47
C LEU A 208 4.75 -15.06 -3.90
N ALA A 209 4.67 -15.13 -2.58
CA ALA A 209 4.29 -16.36 -1.87
C ALA A 209 2.77 -16.53 -1.69
N HIS A 210 2.32 -17.79 -1.68
CA HIS A 210 1.00 -18.21 -1.24
C HIS A 210 0.96 -18.40 0.28
N PRO A 211 -0.16 -18.13 0.97
CA PRO A 211 -0.38 -18.66 2.32
C PRO A 211 -0.22 -20.20 2.32
N LEU A 212 0.42 -20.76 3.35
CA LEU A 212 0.60 -22.21 3.45
C LEU A 212 -0.71 -22.96 3.79
N GLU A 213 -1.55 -22.35 4.64
CA GLU A 213 -2.80 -22.96 5.14
C GLU A 213 -2.54 -24.36 5.74
N GLU A 214 -3.32 -25.37 5.38
CA GLU A 214 -3.17 -26.76 5.87
C GLU A 214 -2.10 -27.57 5.12
N THR A 215 -1.38 -26.94 4.18
CA THR A 215 -0.36 -27.62 3.37
C THR A 215 0.85 -28.01 4.22
N VAL A 216 1.28 -29.26 4.13
CA VAL A 216 2.54 -29.74 4.70
C VAL A 216 3.56 -29.85 3.55
N VAL A 217 4.80 -29.40 3.80
CA VAL A 217 5.90 -29.49 2.81
C VAL A 217 7.02 -30.38 3.32
N ASP A 218 7.79 -30.95 2.40
CA ASP A 218 9.03 -31.67 2.69
C ASP A 218 10.23 -30.70 2.72
N LEU A 219 11.01 -30.72 3.79
CA LEU A 219 12.20 -29.86 3.93
C LEU A 219 13.38 -30.31 3.04
N ALA A 220 13.31 -31.51 2.46
CA ALA A 220 14.20 -31.92 1.38
C ALA A 220 13.95 -31.08 0.10
N ASP A 221 12.70 -30.71 -0.16
CA ASP A 221 12.29 -29.95 -1.34
C ASP A 221 12.23 -28.44 -1.08
N TYR A 222 12.06 -28.02 0.17
CA TYR A 222 11.89 -26.61 0.55
C TYR A 222 12.97 -26.15 1.52
N ALA A 223 13.46 -24.93 1.31
CA ALA A 223 14.23 -24.20 2.30
C ALA A 223 13.30 -23.30 3.11
N ALA A 224 13.52 -23.23 4.42
CA ALA A 224 12.82 -22.30 5.30
C ALA A 224 13.72 -21.10 5.60
N GLU A 225 13.20 -19.89 5.47
CA GLU A 225 13.86 -18.66 5.94
C GLU A 225 12.88 -17.91 6.85
N TRP A 226 13.39 -17.06 7.73
CA TRP A 226 12.53 -16.18 8.51
C TRP A 226 11.76 -15.21 7.61
N LYS A 227 10.48 -15.03 7.93
CA LYS A 227 9.68 -13.95 7.37
C LYS A 227 9.91 -12.69 8.19
N TRP A 228 10.81 -11.85 7.73
CA TRP A 228 11.16 -10.58 8.37
C TRP A 228 10.01 -9.56 8.29
N ASP A 229 9.91 -8.75 9.34
CA ASP A 229 9.01 -7.62 9.49
C ASP A 229 9.70 -6.32 9.08
N GLY A 230 9.84 -6.12 7.77
CA GLY A 230 10.45 -4.93 7.19
C GLY A 230 9.71 -4.43 5.96
N ILE A 231 10.47 -3.86 5.03
CA ILE A 231 9.94 -3.48 3.72
C ILE A 231 10.70 -4.21 2.64
N ARG A 232 10.04 -5.15 1.96
CA ARG A 232 10.62 -5.79 0.79
C ARG A 232 11.04 -4.76 -0.24
N VAL A 233 12.30 -4.84 -0.64
CA VAL A 233 12.93 -3.95 -1.60
C VAL A 233 13.68 -4.73 -2.67
N GLN A 234 13.86 -4.06 -3.81
CA GLN A 234 14.80 -4.49 -4.82
C GLN A 234 15.87 -3.42 -4.98
N LEU A 235 17.12 -3.78 -4.76
CA LEU A 235 18.25 -2.90 -4.99
C LEU A 235 18.83 -3.22 -6.36
N VAL A 236 18.86 -2.21 -7.23
CA VAL A 236 19.23 -2.35 -8.63
C VAL A 236 20.40 -1.42 -8.92
N ARG A 237 21.52 -1.97 -9.38
CA ARG A 237 22.65 -1.20 -9.93
C ARG A 237 22.94 -1.63 -11.35
N VAL A 238 23.12 -0.64 -12.22
CA VAL A 238 23.51 -0.83 -13.61
C VAL A 238 24.56 0.21 -13.98
N THR A 239 25.56 -0.18 -14.77
CA THR A 239 26.60 0.70 -15.27
C THR A 239 26.38 0.95 -16.76
N LYS A 240 26.27 2.23 -17.15
CA LYS A 240 26.17 2.67 -18.54
C LYS A 240 27.32 3.61 -18.84
N ASP A 241 28.12 3.32 -19.87
CA ASP A 241 29.25 4.16 -20.29
C ASP A 241 30.23 4.48 -19.15
N GLY A 242 30.46 3.50 -18.26
CA GLY A 242 31.32 3.65 -17.07
C GLY A 242 30.69 4.44 -15.92
N VAL A 243 29.46 4.92 -16.07
CA VAL A 243 28.70 5.65 -15.04
C VAL A 243 27.71 4.70 -14.36
N PRO A 244 27.88 4.41 -13.05
CA PRO A 244 26.93 3.59 -12.33
C PRO A 244 25.69 4.38 -11.93
N ALA A 245 24.54 3.71 -12.00
CA ALA A 245 23.28 4.21 -11.49
C ALA A 245 22.65 3.14 -10.58
N THR A 246 22.30 3.53 -9.36
CA THR A 246 21.65 2.65 -8.38
C THR A 246 20.26 3.18 -8.06
N ARG A 247 19.28 2.29 -7.90
CA ARG A 247 17.92 2.59 -7.44
C ARG A 247 17.49 1.56 -6.40
N LEU A 248 16.75 2.02 -5.40
CA LEU A 248 16.06 1.18 -4.43
C LEU A 248 14.56 1.24 -4.69
N TYR A 249 13.96 0.11 -5.04
CA TYR A 249 12.54 0.00 -5.34
C TYR A 249 11.77 -0.65 -4.20
N SER A 250 10.58 -0.12 -3.91
CA SER A 250 9.62 -0.71 -2.99
C SER A 250 8.96 -1.97 -3.59
N ARG A 251 8.17 -2.68 -2.79
CA ARG A 251 7.32 -3.79 -3.25
C ARG A 251 6.43 -3.45 -4.47
N SER A 252 5.94 -2.21 -4.55
CA SER A 252 5.09 -1.72 -5.65
C SER A 252 5.88 -1.27 -6.87
N GLY A 253 7.21 -1.26 -6.79
CA GLY A 253 8.09 -0.72 -7.82
C GLY A 253 8.24 0.80 -7.76
N ASP A 254 7.88 1.42 -6.63
CA ASP A 254 8.13 2.85 -6.42
C ASP A 254 9.61 3.07 -6.09
N ASP A 255 10.23 4.09 -6.69
CA ASP A 255 11.59 4.48 -6.34
C ASP A 255 11.61 5.19 -4.97
N ILE A 256 12.21 4.52 -3.98
CA ILE A 256 12.37 5.02 -2.61
C ILE A 256 13.80 5.46 -2.30
N SER A 257 14.66 5.58 -3.30
CA SER A 257 16.09 5.92 -3.15
C SER A 257 16.32 7.20 -2.35
N ALA A 258 15.48 8.22 -2.53
CA ALA A 258 15.60 9.48 -1.80
C ALA A 258 15.39 9.35 -0.28
N SER A 259 14.63 8.34 0.16
CA SER A 259 14.42 8.02 1.58
C SER A 259 15.56 7.19 2.17
N PHE A 260 16.39 6.56 1.32
CA PHE A 260 17.48 5.65 1.71
C PHE A 260 18.77 5.93 0.89
N PRO A 261 19.30 7.16 0.95
CA PRO A 261 20.44 7.57 0.12
C PRO A 261 21.71 6.75 0.39
N GLU A 262 21.88 6.18 1.58
CA GLU A 262 23.02 5.33 1.94
C GLU A 262 23.06 3.97 1.21
N MET A 263 22.01 3.64 0.44
CA MET A 263 21.95 2.45 -0.41
C MET A 263 22.43 2.73 -1.84
N LEU A 264 22.56 3.99 -2.25
CA LEU A 264 22.83 4.37 -3.64
C LEU A 264 24.27 4.05 -4.07
N ASP A 265 25.20 4.04 -3.14
CA ASP A 265 26.61 3.71 -3.33
C ASP A 265 27.00 2.34 -2.75
N ALA A 266 26.02 1.58 -2.24
CA ALA A 266 26.28 0.37 -1.48
C ALA A 266 26.68 -0.85 -2.34
N LEU A 267 26.32 -0.87 -3.64
CA LEU A 267 26.67 -1.96 -4.55
C LEU A 267 27.95 -1.64 -5.33
N PRO A 268 29.01 -2.47 -5.25
CA PRO A 268 30.23 -2.27 -6.01
C PRO A 268 30.15 -2.78 -7.46
N MET A 269 29.11 -3.54 -7.81
CA MET A 269 28.93 -4.16 -9.13
C MET A 269 27.48 -4.04 -9.63
N ASP A 270 27.28 -4.32 -10.92
CA ASP A 270 25.94 -4.41 -11.51
C ASP A 270 25.19 -5.62 -10.95
N ALA A 271 24.04 -5.37 -10.35
CA ALA A 271 23.25 -6.40 -9.69
C ALA A 271 21.77 -6.01 -9.56
N VAL A 272 20.91 -7.01 -9.46
CA VAL A 272 19.52 -6.89 -9.02
C VAL A 272 19.33 -7.82 -7.83
N LEU A 273 19.20 -7.26 -6.64
CA LEU A 273 19.10 -8.00 -5.39
C LEU A 273 17.71 -7.84 -4.76
N ASP A 274 17.18 -8.93 -4.22
CA ASP A 274 15.88 -8.99 -3.53
C ASP A 274 16.12 -9.23 -2.04
N GLY A 275 15.53 -8.37 -1.21
CA GLY A 275 15.77 -8.37 0.23
C GLY A 275 14.73 -7.61 1.01
N GLU A 276 14.89 -7.63 2.33
CA GLU A 276 14.09 -6.86 3.27
C GLU A 276 14.88 -5.65 3.76
N LEU A 277 14.35 -4.45 3.55
CA LEU A 277 14.89 -3.22 4.12
C LEU A 277 14.52 -3.16 5.59
N LEU A 278 15.53 -2.96 6.44
CA LEU A 278 15.45 -2.92 7.88
C LEU A 278 16.25 -1.72 8.40
N VAL A 279 16.07 -1.38 9.67
CA VAL A 279 16.90 -0.41 10.39
C VAL A 279 17.76 -1.19 11.37
N ARG A 280 19.04 -0.88 11.53
CA ARG A 280 19.88 -1.54 12.54
C ARG A 280 19.44 -1.16 13.95
N GLY A 281 19.49 -2.11 14.86
CA GLY A 281 19.17 -1.90 16.27
C GLY A 281 19.40 -3.17 17.07
N GLU A 282 19.35 -3.07 18.38
CA GLU A 282 19.65 -4.22 19.25
C GLU A 282 18.42 -5.10 19.53
N THR A 283 17.24 -4.71 19.01
CA THR A 283 15.95 -5.33 19.37
C THR A 283 15.66 -6.64 18.66
N GLN A 284 16.19 -6.87 17.45
CA GLN A 284 15.90 -8.03 16.61
C GLN A 284 17.22 -8.77 16.40
N GLY A 285 17.39 -10.05 16.68
CA GLY A 285 18.65 -10.79 16.39
C GLY A 285 19.89 -10.47 17.27
N GLY A 286 19.79 -9.58 18.26
CA GLY A 286 20.84 -9.31 19.26
C GLY A 286 21.86 -8.23 18.87
N ALA A 287 22.91 -8.06 19.69
CA ALA A 287 23.93 -7.01 19.51
C ALA A 287 24.78 -7.17 18.25
N GLU A 288 24.84 -8.37 17.66
CA GLU A 288 25.52 -8.65 16.40
C GLU A 288 24.48 -8.93 15.30
N GLY A 289 24.34 -8.01 14.35
CA GLY A 289 23.44 -8.19 13.21
C GLY A 289 21.98 -7.82 13.48
N GLY A 290 21.73 -7.09 14.56
CA GLY A 290 20.38 -6.82 14.96
C GLY A 290 19.65 -5.74 14.17
N ALA A 291 18.32 -5.85 14.10
CA ALA A 291 17.44 -4.84 13.54
C ALA A 291 16.59 -4.13 14.63
N ALA A 292 16.14 -2.93 14.32
CA ALA A 292 15.22 -2.13 15.12
C ALA A 292 13.77 -2.48 14.77
N SER A 293 12.82 -2.14 15.65
CA SER A 293 11.39 -2.28 15.35
C SER A 293 10.98 -1.63 14.02
N PHE A 294 9.96 -2.18 13.36
CA PHE A 294 9.39 -1.62 12.13
C PHE A 294 8.99 -0.13 12.27
N ASN A 295 8.62 0.30 13.48
CA ASN A 295 8.31 1.71 13.75
C ASN A 295 9.51 2.64 13.48
N ALA A 296 10.75 2.19 13.70
CA ALA A 296 11.95 2.96 13.37
C ALA A 296 12.08 3.15 11.86
N LEU A 297 11.82 2.10 11.07
CA LEU A 297 11.83 2.15 9.61
C LEU A 297 10.71 3.05 9.06
N GLN A 298 9.51 2.98 9.64
CA GLN A 298 8.38 3.82 9.24
C GLN A 298 8.68 5.32 9.32
N GLN A 299 9.52 5.76 10.26
CA GLN A 299 9.88 7.17 10.38
C GLN A 299 10.58 7.73 9.14
N ARG A 300 11.19 6.86 8.33
CA ARG A 300 11.92 7.23 7.11
C ARG A 300 11.06 7.24 5.85
N LEU A 301 9.98 6.47 5.83
CA LEU A 301 9.15 6.30 4.66
C LEU A 301 8.53 7.60 4.15
N GLY A 302 8.52 7.75 2.83
CA GLY A 302 7.91 8.88 2.13
C GLY A 302 8.68 10.21 2.29
N ARG A 303 9.85 10.22 2.93
CA ARG A 303 10.69 11.41 3.03
C ARG A 303 11.47 11.62 1.74
N LYS A 304 11.32 12.82 1.15
CA LYS A 304 12.10 13.27 -0.02
C LYS A 304 13.53 13.70 0.34
N THR A 305 13.77 14.00 1.61
CA THR A 305 15.09 14.37 2.14
C THR A 305 15.20 13.86 3.56
N VAL A 306 16.33 13.22 3.90
CA VAL A 306 16.59 12.65 5.22
C VAL A 306 17.71 13.46 5.88
N SER A 307 17.52 13.82 7.15
CA SER A 307 18.54 14.57 7.90
C SER A 307 19.69 13.67 8.32
N LYS A 308 20.90 14.24 8.44
CA LYS A 308 22.09 13.51 8.94
C LYS A 308 21.84 12.84 10.30
N LYS A 309 21.08 13.50 11.17
CA LYS A 309 20.67 12.98 12.47
C LYS A 309 19.88 11.67 12.34
N LEU A 310 18.86 11.65 11.46
CA LEU A 310 18.04 10.46 11.30
C LEU A 310 18.81 9.29 10.66
N LEU A 311 19.74 9.59 9.73
CA LEU A 311 20.62 8.57 9.17
C LEU A 311 21.51 7.91 10.23
N ALA A 312 21.97 8.68 11.22
CA ALA A 312 22.78 8.16 12.31
C ALA A 312 21.95 7.40 13.36
N GLU A 313 20.75 7.87 13.69
CA GLU A 313 19.86 7.25 14.69
C GLU A 313 19.15 6.00 14.17
N ALA A 314 18.89 5.91 12.87
CA ALA A 314 18.16 4.82 12.24
C ALA A 314 18.83 4.40 10.91
N PRO A 315 20.09 3.90 10.94
CA PRO A 315 20.80 3.48 9.75
C PRO A 315 20.10 2.27 9.12
N ALA A 316 19.80 2.35 7.83
CA ALA A 316 19.14 1.27 7.13
C ALA A 316 20.16 0.25 6.60
N PHE A 317 19.72 -1.01 6.54
CA PHE A 317 20.45 -2.09 5.87
C PHE A 317 19.44 -2.99 5.14
N VAL A 318 19.93 -3.79 4.21
CA VAL A 318 19.10 -4.75 3.47
C VAL A 318 19.52 -6.16 3.84
N ARG A 319 18.58 -6.93 4.38
CA ARG A 319 18.71 -8.37 4.58
C ARG A 319 18.36 -9.10 3.31
N LEU A 320 19.37 -9.60 2.61
CA LEU A 320 19.24 -10.21 1.30
C LEU A 320 18.73 -11.64 1.41
N TYR A 321 17.92 -12.06 0.43
CA TYR A 321 17.43 -13.45 0.37
C TYR A 321 17.24 -14.00 -1.05
N ASP A 322 17.50 -13.21 -2.10
CA ASP A 322 17.63 -13.71 -3.47
C ASP A 322 18.47 -12.74 -4.34
N ALA A 323 19.03 -13.26 -5.44
CA ALA A 323 19.78 -12.51 -6.42
C ALA A 323 19.23 -12.81 -7.82
N LEU A 324 18.78 -11.77 -8.53
CA LEU A 324 18.08 -11.90 -9.80
C LEU A 324 19.03 -11.67 -10.98
N LEU A 325 20.01 -10.78 -10.82
CA LEU A 325 21.03 -10.49 -11.81
C LEU A 325 22.34 -10.19 -11.10
N LEU A 326 23.45 -10.73 -11.60
CA LEU A 326 24.80 -10.41 -11.13
C LEU A 326 25.74 -10.26 -12.33
N GLU A 327 26.39 -9.09 -12.44
CA GLU A 327 27.46 -8.81 -13.41
C GLU A 327 27.04 -9.17 -14.86
N GLY A 328 25.83 -8.76 -15.24
CA GLY A 328 25.26 -8.99 -16.58
C GLY A 328 24.62 -10.37 -16.79
N ARG A 329 24.70 -11.29 -15.83
CA ARG A 329 24.05 -12.60 -15.90
C ARG A 329 22.70 -12.58 -15.20
N ASP A 330 21.62 -12.83 -15.95
CA ASP A 330 20.30 -13.11 -15.37
C ASP A 330 20.33 -14.50 -14.69
N LEU A 331 19.91 -14.53 -13.43
CA LEU A 331 19.90 -15.73 -12.58
C LEU A 331 18.50 -16.28 -12.40
N ARG A 332 17.45 -15.58 -12.85
CA ARG A 332 16.04 -15.92 -12.53
C ARG A 332 15.66 -17.33 -12.97
N ASP A 333 16.20 -17.82 -14.09
CA ASP A 333 15.90 -19.17 -14.59
C ASP A 333 16.61 -20.28 -13.82
N LEU A 334 17.61 -19.96 -12.99
CA LEU A 334 18.32 -20.95 -12.19
C LEU A 334 17.46 -21.42 -10.99
N PRO A 335 17.64 -22.66 -10.51
CA PRO A 335 17.07 -23.13 -9.24
C PRO A 335 17.40 -22.21 -8.06
N TRP A 336 16.50 -22.11 -7.08
CA TRP A 336 16.72 -21.30 -5.87
C TRP A 336 18.05 -21.65 -5.18
N THR A 337 18.40 -22.94 -5.11
CA THR A 337 19.66 -23.39 -4.48
C THR A 337 20.90 -22.81 -5.16
N GLU A 338 20.90 -22.71 -6.49
CA GLU A 338 22.01 -22.10 -7.25
C GLU A 338 22.05 -20.59 -7.07
N ARG A 339 20.89 -19.91 -7.08
CA ARG A 339 20.82 -18.47 -6.81
C ARG A 339 21.29 -18.15 -5.39
N ARG A 340 20.91 -18.98 -4.42
CA ARG A 340 21.31 -18.88 -3.02
C ARG A 340 22.82 -19.00 -2.85
N THR A 341 23.43 -20.01 -3.46
CA THR A 341 24.89 -20.22 -3.42
C THR A 341 25.63 -19.00 -4.00
N ARG A 342 25.11 -18.42 -5.09
CA ARG A 342 25.68 -17.19 -5.69
C ARG A 342 25.51 -15.97 -4.80
N LEU A 343 24.38 -15.84 -4.14
CA LEU A 343 24.13 -14.77 -3.18
C LEU A 343 25.06 -14.88 -1.96
N GLU A 344 25.28 -16.08 -1.44
CA GLU A 344 26.23 -16.34 -0.35
C GLU A 344 27.65 -15.94 -0.73
N ALA A 345 28.13 -16.35 -1.91
CA ALA A 345 29.44 -15.94 -2.41
C ALA A 345 29.53 -14.43 -2.66
N LEU A 346 28.42 -13.76 -3.00
CA LEU A 346 28.38 -12.31 -3.18
C LEU A 346 28.55 -11.57 -1.85
N MET A 347 28.11 -12.12 -0.71
CA MET A 347 28.16 -11.44 0.58
C MET A 347 29.57 -11.00 0.97
N GLU A 348 30.60 -11.77 0.62
CA GLU A 348 32.02 -11.43 0.88
C GLU A 348 32.47 -10.14 0.17
N ARG A 349 31.75 -9.70 -0.86
CA ARG A 349 32.03 -8.50 -1.66
C ARG A 349 31.16 -7.31 -1.25
N LEU A 350 30.19 -7.50 -0.34
CA LEU A 350 29.25 -6.48 0.09
C LEU A 350 29.67 -5.89 1.45
N PRO A 351 29.42 -4.59 1.69
CA PRO A 351 29.72 -3.99 2.99
C PRO A 351 28.77 -4.50 4.07
N ASP A 352 29.31 -5.12 5.11
CA ASP A 352 28.58 -5.67 6.26
C ASP A 352 27.74 -4.62 6.99
N GLU A 353 28.09 -3.33 6.89
CA GLU A 353 27.28 -2.25 7.48
C GLU A 353 26.00 -1.95 6.69
N ARG A 354 25.86 -2.43 5.45
CA ARG A 354 24.70 -2.19 4.58
C ARG A 354 23.92 -3.45 4.24
N PHE A 355 24.55 -4.61 4.35
CA PHE A 355 23.93 -5.88 3.99
C PHE A 355 24.17 -6.94 5.04
N ASP A 356 23.19 -7.81 5.19
CA ASP A 356 23.39 -9.14 5.74
C ASP A 356 22.55 -10.15 4.94
N LEU A 357 22.63 -11.41 5.34
CA LEU A 357 21.98 -12.51 4.64
C LEU A 357 20.88 -13.12 5.51
N SER A 358 19.70 -13.31 4.93
CA SER A 358 18.63 -14.07 5.58
C SER A 358 19.09 -15.50 5.82
N GLN A 359 19.06 -15.94 7.07
CA GLN A 359 19.48 -17.29 7.45
C GLN A 359 18.43 -18.33 7.05
N VAL A 360 18.92 -19.48 6.59
CA VAL A 360 18.10 -20.68 6.42
C VAL A 360 17.87 -21.29 7.81
N VAL A 361 16.61 -21.59 8.12
CA VAL A 361 16.20 -22.19 9.38
C VAL A 361 16.35 -23.70 9.26
N GLU A 362 17.32 -24.24 9.99
CA GLU A 362 17.57 -25.67 10.05
C GLU A 362 16.54 -26.38 10.95
N ALA A 363 15.83 -27.35 10.39
CA ALA A 363 14.87 -28.18 11.12
C ALA A 363 14.91 -29.62 10.61
N ARG A 364 14.63 -30.58 11.50
CA ARG A 364 14.65 -32.02 11.18
C ARG A 364 13.53 -32.42 10.22
N ASP A 365 12.37 -31.82 10.42
CA ASP A 365 11.13 -32.06 9.67
C ASP A 365 10.18 -30.86 9.84
N PHE A 366 9.03 -30.94 9.19
CA PHE A 366 8.03 -29.88 9.20
C PHE A 366 7.40 -29.64 10.60
N GLU A 367 7.30 -30.67 11.44
CA GLU A 367 6.77 -30.56 12.80
C GLU A 367 7.73 -29.78 13.70
N HIS A 368 9.03 -30.11 13.66
CA HIS A 368 10.06 -29.35 14.34
C HIS A 368 10.13 -27.89 13.84
N LEU A 369 9.88 -27.65 12.55
CA LEU A 369 9.80 -26.30 12.01
C LEU A 369 8.58 -25.52 12.55
N ALA A 370 7.45 -26.19 12.80
CA ALA A 370 6.30 -25.58 13.48
C ALA A 370 6.67 -25.15 14.92
N GLU A 371 7.37 -26.01 15.67
CA GLU A 371 7.84 -25.70 17.03
C GLU A 371 8.77 -24.48 17.03
N ILE A 372 9.72 -24.41 16.09
CA ILE A 372 10.60 -23.26 15.89
C ILE A 372 9.78 -21.99 15.58
N ARG A 373 8.79 -22.07 14.69
CA ARG A 373 7.93 -20.93 14.32
C ARG A 373 7.13 -20.39 15.52
N GLU A 374 6.63 -21.26 16.39
CA GLU A 374 5.84 -20.86 17.56
C GLU A 374 6.70 -20.30 18.71
N THR A 375 7.91 -20.82 18.86
CA THR A 375 8.86 -20.39 19.91
C THR A 375 9.67 -19.15 19.52
N ALA A 376 9.77 -18.83 18.23
CA ALA A 376 10.35 -17.59 17.73
C ALA A 376 9.50 -16.38 18.15
N ARG A 377 9.86 -15.79 19.29
CA ARG A 377 9.16 -14.63 19.87
C ARG A 377 9.93 -13.32 19.72
N ASP A 378 10.86 -13.27 18.76
CA ASP A 378 11.45 -12.02 18.31
C ASP A 378 10.36 -11.19 17.59
N GLU A 379 10.21 -9.92 17.98
CA GLU A 379 9.23 -8.99 17.38
C GLU A 379 9.49 -8.77 15.87
N ALA A 380 10.67 -9.12 15.37
CA ALA A 380 11.06 -9.04 13.96
C ALA A 380 10.47 -10.10 13.05
N ILE A 381 9.99 -11.20 13.63
CA ILE A 381 9.70 -12.42 12.88
C ILE A 381 8.18 -12.57 12.79
N GLU A 382 7.65 -12.33 11.59
CA GLU A 382 6.22 -12.56 11.30
C GLU A 382 5.88 -14.05 11.13
N GLY A 383 6.89 -14.90 10.92
CA GLY A 383 6.75 -16.32 10.66
C GLY A 383 7.88 -16.83 9.76
N LEU A 384 7.55 -17.74 8.84
CA LEU A 384 8.50 -18.36 7.91
C LEU A 384 8.11 -18.12 6.44
N MET A 385 9.12 -18.06 5.59
CA MET A 385 9.03 -18.18 4.14
C MET A 385 9.56 -19.55 3.76
N LEU A 386 8.77 -20.33 3.02
CA LEU A 386 9.17 -21.65 2.51
C LEU A 386 9.39 -21.53 1.01
N LYS A 387 10.61 -21.79 0.55
CA LYS A 387 11.04 -21.59 -0.84
C LYS A 387 11.44 -22.94 -1.44
N ARG A 388 10.78 -23.34 -2.52
CA ARG A 388 11.09 -24.60 -3.21
C ARG A 388 12.48 -24.53 -3.86
N ARG A 389 13.34 -25.49 -3.52
CA ARG A 389 14.79 -25.47 -3.80
C ARG A 389 15.15 -25.54 -5.28
N ASP A 390 14.34 -26.23 -6.07
CA ASP A 390 14.49 -26.39 -7.53
C ASP A 390 13.82 -25.26 -8.34
N SER A 391 13.15 -24.30 -7.69
CA SER A 391 12.31 -23.33 -8.39
C SER A 391 13.09 -22.18 -9.01
N ALA A 392 12.74 -21.83 -10.25
CA ALA A 392 13.08 -20.56 -10.87
C ALA A 392 12.41 -19.37 -10.15
N TYR A 393 12.96 -18.18 -10.31
CA TYR A 393 12.38 -16.93 -9.83
C TYR A 393 11.33 -16.43 -10.83
N LEU A 394 10.05 -16.66 -10.52
CA LEU A 394 8.94 -16.30 -11.41
C LEU A 394 8.15 -15.11 -10.86
N ALA A 395 7.93 -14.11 -11.71
CA ALA A 395 7.13 -12.94 -11.38
C ALA A 395 5.70 -13.31 -10.95
N GLY A 396 5.18 -12.58 -9.96
CA GLY A 396 3.84 -12.75 -9.45
C GLY A 396 3.71 -13.97 -8.53
N ARG A 397 2.48 -14.44 -8.32
CA ARG A 397 2.18 -15.50 -7.37
C ARG A 397 2.00 -16.85 -8.08
N LYS A 398 2.86 -17.81 -7.76
CA LYS A 398 2.82 -19.17 -8.32
C LYS A 398 2.65 -20.18 -7.19
N VAL A 399 1.61 -21.02 -7.28
CA VAL A 399 1.32 -22.05 -6.28
C VAL A 399 2.46 -23.06 -6.24
N GLY A 400 2.79 -23.57 -5.04
CA GLY A 400 3.79 -24.62 -4.87
C GLY A 400 5.24 -24.16 -4.88
N LEU A 401 5.54 -22.93 -5.31
CA LEU A 401 6.93 -22.47 -5.34
C LEU A 401 7.32 -21.81 -4.02
N TRP A 402 6.63 -20.74 -3.63
CA TRP A 402 6.91 -20.02 -2.39
C TRP A 402 5.66 -19.99 -1.51
N TYR A 403 5.83 -20.33 -0.24
CA TYR A 403 4.81 -20.19 0.78
C TYR A 403 5.22 -19.19 1.86
N LYS A 404 4.22 -18.52 2.45
CA LYS A 404 4.35 -17.74 3.68
C LYS A 404 3.55 -18.45 4.77
N TRP A 405 4.22 -18.76 5.86
CA TRP A 405 3.64 -19.43 7.02
C TRP A 405 3.74 -18.50 8.21
N LYS A 406 2.71 -17.68 8.38
CA LYS A 406 2.65 -16.67 9.44
C LYS A 406 2.40 -17.34 10.80
N ARG A 407 2.74 -16.62 11.87
CA ARG A 407 2.29 -16.93 13.22
C ARG A 407 0.80 -16.66 13.37
N ASP A 408 0.18 -17.34 14.32
CA ASP A 408 -1.20 -17.05 14.69
C ASP A 408 -1.27 -15.67 15.36
N PRO A 409 -2.31 -14.86 15.06
CA PRO A 409 -2.47 -13.56 15.69
C PRO A 409 -2.76 -13.73 17.17
N LEU A 410 -2.40 -12.71 17.96
CA LEU A 410 -2.89 -12.57 19.32
C LEU A 410 -4.37 -12.18 19.28
N LEU A 411 -5.15 -12.68 20.23
CA LEU A 411 -6.58 -12.42 20.36
C LEU A 411 -6.88 -11.71 21.67
N ILE A 412 -7.83 -10.79 21.63
CA ILE A 412 -8.38 -10.13 22.82
C ILE A 412 -9.83 -9.72 22.61
N ASP A 413 -10.67 -9.86 23.62
CA ASP A 413 -12.05 -9.37 23.61
C ASP A 413 -12.10 -7.90 24.07
N CYS A 414 -12.49 -7.00 23.17
CA CYS A 414 -12.62 -5.57 23.42
C CYS A 414 -14.05 -5.08 23.23
N VAL A 415 -14.43 -4.05 23.98
CA VAL A 415 -15.76 -3.43 23.90
C VAL A 415 -15.79 -2.36 22.81
N LEU A 416 -16.81 -2.37 21.95
CA LEU A 416 -17.09 -1.32 20.98
C LEU A 416 -17.41 -0.01 21.72
N MET A 417 -16.61 1.03 21.48
CA MET A 417 -16.81 2.35 22.08
C MET A 417 -17.42 3.33 21.08
N TYR A 418 -16.75 3.49 19.94
CA TYR A 418 -17.12 4.46 18.92
C TYR A 418 -17.14 3.83 17.54
N ALA A 419 -18.00 4.35 16.67
CA ALA A 419 -18.06 3.96 15.28
C ALA A 419 -18.08 5.21 14.38
N GLN A 420 -17.29 5.20 13.31
CA GLN A 420 -17.19 6.29 12.35
C GLN A 420 -17.68 5.83 10.97
N ARG A 421 -18.28 6.74 10.20
CA ARG A 421 -18.64 6.44 8.81
C ARG A 421 -17.39 6.14 7.98
N GLY A 422 -17.49 5.12 7.13
CA GLY A 422 -16.43 4.77 6.19
C GLY A 422 -16.25 5.82 5.09
N SER A 423 -15.37 5.52 4.13
CA SER A 423 -15.18 6.34 2.94
C SER A 423 -15.32 5.52 1.65
N GLY A 424 -15.53 6.18 0.52
CA GLY A 424 -15.78 5.52 -0.78
C GLY A 424 -16.95 4.54 -0.70
N LYS A 425 -16.76 3.28 -1.12
CA LYS A 425 -17.80 2.23 -1.11
C LYS A 425 -18.47 1.98 0.24
N ARG A 426 -17.81 2.35 1.35
CA ARG A 426 -18.35 2.18 2.72
C ARG A 426 -18.90 3.47 3.32
N SER A 427 -19.03 4.55 2.55
CA SER A 427 -19.49 5.84 3.07
C SER A 427 -20.86 5.76 3.75
N SER A 428 -21.77 4.92 3.27
CA SER A 428 -23.10 4.70 3.85
C SER A 428 -23.11 3.91 5.17
N PHE A 429 -21.99 3.30 5.57
CA PHE A 429 -21.90 2.44 6.75
C PHE A 429 -20.99 3.02 7.82
N TYR A 430 -21.32 2.75 9.08
CA TYR A 430 -20.34 2.83 10.17
C TYR A 430 -19.42 1.62 10.10
N SER A 431 -18.22 1.78 9.53
CA SER A 431 -17.28 0.68 9.24
C SER A 431 -15.96 0.75 10.00
N ASP A 432 -15.79 1.80 10.79
CA ASP A 432 -14.54 2.18 11.43
C ASP A 432 -14.77 2.19 12.95
N TYR A 433 -14.30 1.17 13.65
CA TYR A 433 -14.66 0.92 15.05
C TYR A 433 -13.49 1.16 15.99
N THR A 434 -13.67 2.05 16.95
CA THR A 434 -12.77 2.20 18.09
C THR A 434 -13.29 1.33 19.23
N PHE A 435 -12.39 0.53 19.81
CA PHE A 435 -12.71 -0.40 20.87
C PHE A 435 -11.75 -0.24 22.06
N GLY A 436 -12.20 -0.69 23.23
CA GLY A 436 -11.50 -0.51 24.50
C GLY A 436 -11.48 -1.76 25.37
N CYS A 437 -10.57 -1.74 26.34
CA CYS A 437 -10.48 -2.71 27.43
C CYS A 437 -10.74 -2.00 28.77
N TRP A 438 -11.14 -2.77 29.78
CA TRP A 438 -11.39 -2.25 31.12
C TRP A 438 -10.08 -1.93 31.86
N ASP A 439 -10.03 -0.79 32.54
CA ASP A 439 -8.93 -0.38 33.42
C ASP A 439 -9.32 -0.67 34.87
N GLY A 440 -9.15 -1.94 35.29
CA GLY A 440 -9.65 -2.46 36.55
C GLY A 440 -10.92 -3.30 36.41
N ASP A 441 -11.68 -3.43 37.50
CA ASP A 441 -12.89 -4.26 37.54
C ASP A 441 -14.15 -3.51 37.06
N PRO A 442 -14.79 -3.92 35.94
CA PRO A 442 -16.00 -3.27 35.45
C PRO A 442 -17.16 -3.28 36.45
N ASP A 443 -17.25 -4.30 37.30
CA ASP A 443 -18.33 -4.41 38.29
C ASP A 443 -18.10 -3.46 39.48
N GLU A 444 -16.88 -2.95 39.65
CA GLU A 444 -16.52 -1.91 40.61
C GLU A 444 -16.51 -0.50 39.99
N GLY A 445 -16.99 -0.35 38.75
CA GLY A 445 -17.09 0.93 38.05
C GLY A 445 -15.81 1.37 37.34
N ALA A 446 -14.97 0.42 36.91
CA ALA A 446 -13.77 0.70 36.13
C ALA A 446 -14.04 1.52 34.86
N ASP A 447 -13.03 2.29 34.46
CA ASP A 447 -13.03 3.04 33.21
C ASP A 447 -12.81 2.10 32.01
N LEU A 448 -13.52 2.34 30.91
CA LEU A 448 -13.23 1.71 29.63
C LEU A 448 -12.30 2.60 28.81
N LEU A 449 -11.08 2.14 28.49
CA LEU A 449 -10.10 2.95 27.77
C LEU A 449 -9.87 2.41 26.34
N PRO A 450 -9.76 3.30 25.33
CA PRO A 450 -9.52 2.88 23.96
C PRO A 450 -8.13 2.26 23.81
N VAL A 451 -8.06 1.09 23.18
CA VAL A 451 -6.81 0.34 22.95
C VAL A 451 -6.49 0.14 21.46
N GLY A 452 -7.48 0.36 20.58
CA GLY A 452 -7.27 0.24 19.15
C GLY A 452 -8.46 0.72 18.31
N LYS A 453 -8.25 0.69 17.00
CA LYS A 453 -9.27 0.93 15.98
C LYS A 453 -9.15 -0.09 14.86
N ALA A 454 -10.24 -0.75 14.50
CA ALA A 454 -10.30 -1.69 13.39
C ALA A 454 -11.31 -1.23 12.32
N TYR A 455 -11.01 -1.57 11.07
CA TYR A 455 -11.81 -1.24 9.89
C TYR A 455 -11.99 -2.44 8.94
N SER A 456 -11.59 -3.63 9.41
CA SER A 456 -11.62 -4.88 8.63
C SER A 456 -11.84 -6.08 9.56
N GLY A 457 -11.99 -7.27 8.96
CA GLY A 457 -12.20 -8.51 9.70
C GLY A 457 -13.66 -8.93 9.85
N PHE A 458 -14.51 -8.47 8.95
CA PHE A 458 -15.94 -8.81 8.91
C PHE A 458 -16.41 -8.88 7.45
N THR A 459 -17.42 -9.69 7.23
CA THR A 459 -18.12 -9.84 5.95
C THR A 459 -19.06 -8.65 5.69
N ASP A 460 -19.51 -8.50 4.43
CA ASP A 460 -20.53 -7.48 4.09
C ASP A 460 -21.86 -7.70 4.83
N ALA A 461 -22.19 -8.96 5.13
CA ALA A 461 -23.38 -9.31 5.91
C ALA A 461 -23.24 -8.85 7.37
N GLU A 462 -22.06 -9.05 7.96
CA GLU A 462 -21.74 -8.57 9.32
C GLU A 462 -21.67 -7.05 9.39
N LEU A 463 -21.09 -6.38 8.38
CA LEU A 463 -21.07 -4.91 8.30
C LEU A 463 -22.49 -4.33 8.38
N LYS A 464 -23.47 -4.93 7.69
CA LYS A 464 -24.88 -4.50 7.77
C LYS A 464 -25.46 -4.67 9.18
N LYS A 465 -25.09 -5.75 9.90
CA LYS A 465 -25.52 -5.97 11.28
C LYS A 465 -24.90 -4.96 12.24
N LEU A 466 -23.59 -4.72 12.11
CA LEU A 466 -22.86 -3.74 12.91
C LEU A 466 -23.39 -2.32 12.69
N ASP A 467 -23.63 -1.92 11.44
CA ASP A 467 -24.21 -0.61 11.13
C ASP A 467 -25.60 -0.43 11.77
N ARG A 468 -26.46 -1.46 11.69
CA ARG A 468 -27.75 -1.44 12.38
C ARG A 468 -27.59 -1.30 13.89
N HIS A 469 -26.70 -2.08 14.50
CA HIS A 469 -26.43 -2.01 15.93
C HIS A 469 -25.96 -0.61 16.35
N VAL A 470 -24.99 -0.03 15.64
CA VAL A 470 -24.47 1.32 15.92
C VAL A 470 -25.59 2.36 15.86
N ARG A 471 -26.46 2.30 14.84
CA ARG A 471 -27.57 3.25 14.69
C ARG A 471 -28.60 3.15 15.81
N GLN A 472 -28.88 1.94 16.27
CA GLN A 472 -29.85 1.68 17.34
C GLN A 472 -29.31 2.01 18.73
N ASN A 473 -27.98 1.94 18.90
CA ASN A 473 -27.32 2.05 20.20
C ASN A 473 -26.41 3.28 20.32
N THR A 474 -26.63 4.32 19.50
CA THR A 474 -25.89 5.59 19.60
C THR A 474 -26.38 6.38 20.82
N VAL A 475 -25.45 6.79 21.69
CA VAL A 475 -25.72 7.69 22.82
C VAL A 475 -25.32 9.14 22.54
N ASN A 476 -24.18 9.36 21.87
CA ASN A 476 -23.70 10.69 21.49
C ASN A 476 -23.24 10.75 20.03
N ARG A 477 -23.22 11.97 19.46
CA ARG A 477 -22.85 12.23 18.06
C ARG A 477 -21.79 13.32 17.97
N PHE A 478 -20.68 13.01 17.32
CA PHE A 478 -19.56 13.94 17.10
C PHE A 478 -19.21 13.96 15.60
N GLY A 479 -19.91 14.80 14.84
CA GLY A 479 -19.80 14.82 13.37
C GLY A 479 -20.06 13.44 12.75
N PRO A 480 -19.10 12.81 12.05
CA PRO A 480 -19.26 11.48 11.46
C PRO A 480 -19.10 10.33 12.47
N VAL A 481 -18.74 10.62 13.73
CA VAL A 481 -18.51 9.63 14.78
C VAL A 481 -19.76 9.46 15.65
N ARG A 482 -20.03 8.22 16.04
CA ARG A 482 -21.08 7.82 16.97
C ARG A 482 -20.43 7.20 18.19
N GLU A 483 -20.77 7.69 19.37
CA GLU A 483 -20.52 6.97 20.61
C GLU A 483 -21.64 5.97 20.81
N THR A 484 -21.28 4.73 21.08
CA THR A 484 -22.25 3.67 21.35
C THR A 484 -22.53 3.56 22.85
N ASN A 485 -23.59 2.85 23.22
CA ASN A 485 -23.87 2.49 24.61
C ASN A 485 -22.92 1.42 25.17
N ARG A 486 -21.84 1.06 24.46
CA ARG A 486 -20.81 0.10 24.89
C ARG A 486 -21.36 -1.30 25.19
N SER A 487 -22.38 -1.72 24.45
CA SER A 487 -23.07 -3.01 24.66
C SER A 487 -22.54 -4.19 23.84
N LEU A 488 -21.56 -3.98 22.97
CA LEU A 488 -21.07 -5.01 22.04
C LEU A 488 -19.57 -5.28 22.23
N VAL A 489 -19.21 -6.56 22.20
CA VAL A 489 -17.82 -7.03 22.30
C VAL A 489 -17.34 -7.55 20.94
N PHE A 490 -16.08 -7.26 20.62
CA PHE A 490 -15.33 -7.82 19.50
C PHE A 490 -14.19 -8.66 20.04
N GLU A 491 -14.03 -9.86 19.48
CA GLU A 491 -12.75 -10.54 19.54
C GLU A 491 -11.88 -9.92 18.45
N VAL A 492 -10.75 -9.33 18.85
CA VAL A 492 -9.82 -8.58 18.00
C VAL A 492 -8.55 -9.38 17.83
N ALA A 493 -8.18 -9.64 16.58
CA ALA A 493 -6.89 -10.19 16.21
C ALA A 493 -5.88 -9.05 15.98
N PHE A 494 -4.68 -9.18 16.52
CA PHE A 494 -3.60 -8.20 16.38
C PHE A 494 -2.24 -8.89 16.36
N ASP A 495 -1.23 -8.18 15.85
CA ASP A 495 0.11 -8.75 15.66
C ASP A 495 1.00 -8.51 16.89
N SER A 496 0.94 -7.30 17.48
CA SER A 496 1.68 -6.92 18.68
C SER A 496 1.01 -5.75 19.42
N VAL A 497 1.44 -5.47 20.65
CA VAL A 497 1.01 -4.30 21.44
C VAL A 497 2.24 -3.60 22.03
N HIS A 498 2.23 -2.27 22.05
CA HIS A 498 3.34 -1.47 22.54
C HIS A 498 2.88 -0.37 23.50
N SER A 499 3.79 0.09 24.37
CA SER A 499 3.55 1.27 25.21
C SER A 499 3.40 2.53 24.37
N SER A 500 2.46 3.40 24.75
CA SER A 500 2.15 4.62 24.01
C SER A 500 1.87 5.81 24.92
N LYS A 501 2.66 6.87 24.78
CA LYS A 501 2.42 8.16 25.46
C LYS A 501 1.26 8.96 24.86
N ARG A 502 0.74 8.55 23.69
CA ARG A 502 -0.28 9.28 22.94
C ARG A 502 -1.72 8.88 23.32
N HIS A 503 -1.91 7.66 23.81
CA HIS A 503 -3.22 7.09 24.09
C HIS A 503 -3.50 7.04 25.60
N LYS A 504 -4.74 7.32 26.01
CA LYS A 504 -5.14 7.33 27.44
C LYS A 504 -4.89 5.98 28.12
N SER A 505 -5.03 4.86 27.40
CA SER A 505 -4.74 3.51 27.90
C SER A 505 -3.25 3.25 28.16
N GLY A 506 -2.35 4.10 27.65
CA GLY A 506 -0.92 3.85 27.64
C GLY A 506 -0.49 2.80 26.61
N LEU A 507 -1.39 2.38 25.70
CA LEU A 507 -1.18 1.25 24.78
C LEU A 507 -1.43 1.64 23.31
N ALA A 508 -0.79 0.91 22.40
CA ALA A 508 -1.08 0.95 20.97
C ALA A 508 -0.98 -0.47 20.36
N MET A 509 -2.09 -0.99 19.86
CA MET A 509 -2.12 -2.25 19.11
C MET A 509 -1.65 -2.08 17.67
N ARG A 510 -0.92 -3.08 17.15
CA ARG A 510 -0.48 -3.15 15.77
C ARG A 510 -1.38 -4.07 14.94
N PHE A 511 -1.79 -3.55 13.79
CA PHE A 511 -2.68 -4.22 12.82
C PHE A 511 -3.94 -4.89 13.42
N PRO A 512 -4.68 -4.21 14.32
CA PRO A 512 -5.91 -4.79 14.83
C PRO A 512 -6.96 -4.98 13.73
N ARG A 513 -7.58 -6.14 13.73
CA ARG A 513 -8.71 -6.51 12.88
C ARG A 513 -9.74 -7.26 13.72
N ILE A 514 -11.02 -7.12 13.38
CA ILE A 514 -12.05 -7.92 14.05
C ILE A 514 -11.81 -9.38 13.64
N HIS A 515 -11.66 -10.28 14.60
CA HIS A 515 -11.61 -11.71 14.34
C HIS A 515 -13.02 -12.28 14.34
N ARG A 516 -13.81 -11.89 15.35
CA ARG A 516 -15.20 -12.31 15.52
C ARG A 516 -16.01 -11.24 16.23
N ILE A 517 -17.29 -11.12 15.87
CA ILE A 517 -18.23 -10.28 16.61
C ILE A 517 -18.88 -11.13 17.70
N ARG A 518 -18.64 -10.76 18.97
CA ARG A 518 -19.08 -11.52 20.14
C ARG A 518 -20.45 -11.07 20.61
N TRP A 519 -21.48 -11.37 19.81
CA TRP A 519 -22.88 -11.12 20.19
C TRP A 519 -23.30 -11.89 21.45
N ASP A 520 -22.59 -12.98 21.73
CA ASP A 520 -22.75 -13.87 22.87
C ASP A 520 -22.14 -13.34 24.17
N LYS A 521 -21.13 -12.46 24.09
CA LYS A 521 -20.28 -12.14 25.24
C LYS A 521 -20.77 -10.89 25.98
N PRO A 522 -21.09 -11.00 27.29
CA PRO A 522 -21.36 -9.85 28.13
C PRO A 522 -20.18 -8.88 28.21
N VAL A 523 -20.46 -7.58 28.28
CA VAL A 523 -19.44 -6.52 28.24
C VAL A 523 -18.49 -6.56 29.44
N HIS A 524 -18.99 -6.89 30.63
CA HIS A 524 -18.18 -7.00 31.85
C HIS A 524 -17.15 -8.15 31.78
N GLU A 525 -17.37 -9.14 30.90
CA GLU A 525 -16.41 -10.24 30.66
C GLU A 525 -15.34 -9.89 29.61
N ALA A 526 -15.42 -8.71 28.98
CA ALA A 526 -14.38 -8.25 28.06
C ALA A 526 -13.04 -8.08 28.79
N ASP A 527 -11.94 -8.19 28.04
CA ASP A 527 -10.61 -8.22 28.63
C ASP A 527 -10.22 -6.88 29.25
N ARG A 528 -9.30 -6.97 30.22
CA ARG A 528 -8.74 -5.85 30.96
C ARG A 528 -7.41 -5.40 30.36
N ILE A 529 -7.04 -4.15 30.58
CA ILE A 529 -5.80 -3.55 30.05
C ILE A 529 -4.55 -4.29 30.55
N GLU A 530 -4.61 -4.90 31.73
CA GLU A 530 -3.53 -5.71 32.30
C GLU A 530 -3.17 -6.90 31.39
N ALA A 531 -4.17 -7.52 30.73
CA ALA A 531 -3.93 -8.61 29.80
C ALA A 531 -3.07 -8.14 28.62
N LEU A 532 -3.30 -6.93 28.12
CA LEU A 532 -2.47 -6.33 27.06
C LEU A 532 -1.10 -5.92 27.56
N ARG A 533 -1.01 -5.35 28.77
CA ARG A 533 0.29 -4.96 29.35
C ARG A 533 1.20 -6.17 29.54
N ALA A 534 0.63 -7.32 29.94
CA ALA A 534 1.37 -8.58 30.09
C ALA A 534 1.92 -9.13 28.75
N LEU A 535 1.41 -8.65 27.61
CA LEU A 535 1.89 -9.01 26.27
C LEU A 535 3.01 -8.08 25.77
N ILE A 536 3.25 -6.94 26.43
CA ILE A 536 4.39 -6.07 26.13
C ILE A 536 5.64 -6.73 26.69
N ARG A 537 6.68 -6.85 25.85
CA ARG A 537 8.02 -7.25 26.27
C ARG A 537 8.90 -6.01 26.33
N ASP A 538 9.75 -5.93 27.36
CA ASP A 538 10.72 -4.86 27.54
C ASP A 538 11.81 -4.88 26.45
#